data_AF-A0A917BC94-F1
#
_entry.id   AF-A0A917BC94-F1
#
_cell.length_a   1.000
_cell.length_b   1.000
_cell.length_c   1.000
_cell.angle_alpha   90.00
_cell.angle_beta   90.00
_cell.angle_gamma   90.00
#
_symmetry.space_group_name_H-M   'P 1'
#
loop_
_entity.id
_entity.type
_entity.pdbx_description
1 polymer ?
#
loop_
_entity_poly.entity_id
_entity_poly.type
_entity_poly.pdbx_seq_one_letter_code
_entity_poly.pdbx_strand_id
1 'polypeptide(L)'
;MRLPRGTSTRPFSLRALTLRAAALAACGLLAGCAGTTVSPGSAAESGAADALQTPAVAGESPVVDALYRCITARGWQVTLTDDGAIQASSDTIPKEQYQLYLSDTWACNAQVAKQFPVDDNQKHLLYAAELAERACLQQHGYSVDEPPSLQQFLDTYDSAPWSAMASSELATLSQTMSDADWRSINLACPQPVPGTLH
;
A
#
# COMPACT_ATOMS: atom_id res chain seq x y z
N MET A 1 2.70 64.73 11.51
CA MET A 1 3.34 64.26 10.26
C MET A 1 2.33 63.45 9.46
N ARG A 2 2.12 63.80 8.18
CA ARG A 2 1.10 63.23 7.27
C ARG A 2 1.74 62.19 6.33
N LEU A 3 1.11 61.01 6.26
CA LEU A 3 0.90 60.05 5.13
C LEU A 3 2.12 59.52 4.31
N PRO A 4 2.00 58.37 3.57
CA PRO A 4 0.79 57.60 3.24
C PRO A 4 0.82 56.06 3.45
N ARG A 5 -0.41 55.51 3.45
CA ARG A 5 -0.76 54.10 3.30
C ARG A 5 -0.52 53.65 1.85
N GLY A 6 0.14 52.52 1.67
CA GLY A 6 0.25 51.82 0.39
C GLY A 6 -0.76 50.67 0.31
N THR A 7 -1.87 50.88 -0.40
CA THR A 7 -2.79 49.82 -0.82
C THR A 7 -2.34 49.27 -2.16
N SER A 8 -1.94 48.00 -2.21
CA SER A 8 -1.70 47.28 -3.47
C SER A 8 -2.81 46.26 -3.69
N THR A 9 -3.82 46.69 -4.45
CA THR A 9 -4.87 45.85 -5.03
C THR A 9 -4.34 45.27 -6.35
N ARG A 10 -4.16 43.95 -6.41
CA ARG A 10 -3.97 43.25 -7.70
C ARG A 10 -5.30 42.66 -8.17
N PRO A 11 -5.71 42.92 -9.41
CA PRO A 11 -6.99 42.45 -9.94
C PRO A 11 -6.97 40.96 -10.27
N PHE A 12 -8.11 40.33 -9.97
CA PHE A 12 -8.53 39.00 -10.39
C PHE A 12 -8.40 38.83 -11.91
N SER A 13 -7.70 37.78 -12.35
CA SER A 13 -7.86 37.23 -13.70
C SER A 13 -8.71 35.97 -13.62
N LEU A 14 -10.02 36.13 -13.85
CA LEU A 14 -10.92 35.04 -14.22
C LEU A 14 -10.53 34.55 -15.62
N ARG A 15 -9.97 33.34 -15.73
CA ARG A 15 -9.94 32.62 -17.00
C ARG A 15 -11.13 31.68 -17.04
N ALA A 16 -12.04 32.00 -17.96
CA ALA A 16 -13.27 31.29 -18.23
C ALA A 16 -13.03 29.94 -18.93
N LEU A 17 -14.02 29.07 -18.73
CA LEU A 17 -14.26 27.74 -19.28
C LEU A 17 -13.81 27.52 -20.74
N THR A 18 -13.37 26.29 -21.01
CA THR A 18 -13.86 25.56 -22.19
C THR A 18 -14.22 24.13 -21.79
N LEU A 19 -15.52 23.86 -21.64
CA LEU A 19 -16.08 22.51 -21.69
C LEU A 19 -15.93 21.99 -23.13
N ARG A 20 -15.30 20.83 -23.32
CA ARG A 20 -15.48 20.02 -24.52
C ARG A 20 -16.19 18.73 -24.13
N ALA A 21 -17.51 18.75 -24.32
CA ALA A 21 -18.29 17.53 -24.47
C ALA A 21 -18.07 16.99 -25.89
N ALA A 22 -17.71 15.72 -26.01
CA ALA A 22 -17.83 14.95 -27.24
C ALA A 22 -18.41 13.59 -26.88
N ALA A 23 -19.49 13.26 -27.57
CA ALA A 23 -20.38 12.15 -27.30
C ALA A 23 -20.12 10.97 -28.24
N LEU A 24 -20.67 9.81 -27.84
CA LEU A 24 -21.23 8.73 -28.67
C LEU A 24 -20.31 7.87 -29.55
N ALA A 25 -20.41 6.56 -29.33
CA ALA A 25 -20.53 5.43 -30.29
C ALA A 25 -19.80 4.20 -29.73
N ALA A 26 -20.23 2.95 -29.85
CA ALA A 26 -21.45 2.30 -30.35
C ALA A 26 -21.38 0.82 -29.93
N CYS A 27 -22.51 0.13 -30.07
CA CYS A 27 -22.75 -1.28 -29.81
C CYS A 27 -21.76 -2.26 -30.47
N GLY A 28 -21.53 -3.39 -29.80
CA GLY A 28 -21.00 -4.63 -30.39
C GLY A 28 -21.38 -5.85 -29.56
N LEU A 29 -22.57 -6.41 -29.81
CA LEU A 29 -22.95 -7.78 -29.44
C LEU A 29 -22.25 -8.77 -30.37
N LEU A 30 -21.93 -9.98 -29.88
CA LEU A 30 -21.89 -11.32 -30.55
C LEU A 30 -21.11 -12.27 -29.62
N ALA A 31 -21.77 -13.11 -28.81
CA ALA A 31 -22.20 -14.49 -29.12
C ALA A 31 -21.05 -15.48 -29.39
N GLY A 32 -20.85 -16.45 -28.48
CA GLY A 32 -19.93 -17.57 -28.66
C GLY A 32 -20.11 -18.66 -27.62
N CYS A 33 -21.13 -19.52 -27.79
CA CYS A 33 -21.26 -20.79 -27.09
C CYS A 33 -20.36 -21.84 -27.76
N ALA A 34 -19.54 -22.54 -26.99
CA ALA A 34 -19.07 -23.88 -27.35
C ALA A 34 -19.12 -24.74 -26.09
N GLY A 35 -20.17 -25.56 -26.03
CA GLY A 35 -20.28 -26.61 -25.03
C GLY A 35 -19.38 -27.77 -25.38
N THR A 36 -18.61 -28.24 -24.41
CA THR A 36 -17.93 -29.53 -24.48
C THR A 36 -18.60 -30.45 -23.47
N THR A 37 -19.42 -31.35 -23.99
CA THR A 37 -19.91 -32.56 -23.32
C THR A 37 -18.72 -33.46 -22.98
N VAL A 38 -18.43 -33.63 -21.70
CA VAL A 38 -17.51 -34.67 -21.22
C VAL A 38 -18.31 -35.71 -20.43
N SER A 39 -18.20 -36.96 -20.89
CA SER A 39 -18.80 -38.17 -20.34
C SER A 39 -18.59 -38.37 -18.84
N PRO A 40 -19.59 -38.94 -18.11
CA PRO A 40 -19.38 -39.43 -16.76
C PRO A 40 -18.70 -40.80 -16.79
N GLY A 41 -17.38 -40.80 -16.61
CA GLY A 41 -16.56 -41.99 -16.41
C GLY A 41 -16.32 -42.25 -14.92
N SER A 42 -17.14 -43.16 -14.39
CA SER A 42 -17.01 -43.98 -13.17
C SER A 42 -15.73 -43.91 -12.30
N ALA A 43 -15.98 -43.65 -11.01
CA ALA A 43 -15.44 -44.31 -9.80
C ALA A 43 -13.94 -44.25 -9.44
N ALA A 44 -13.70 -43.51 -8.34
CA ALA A 44 -12.93 -43.87 -7.16
C ALA A 44 -11.42 -44.13 -7.28
N GLU A 45 -10.63 -43.13 -6.85
CA GLU A 45 -9.51 -43.40 -5.95
C GLU A 45 -9.31 -42.23 -4.98
N SER A 46 -9.46 -42.53 -3.69
CA SER A 46 -9.28 -41.64 -2.56
C SER A 46 -7.81 -41.73 -2.15
N GLY A 47 -7.03 -40.68 -2.42
CA GLY A 47 -5.62 -40.62 -2.07
C GLY A 47 -5.18 -39.16 -1.95
N ALA A 48 -4.88 -38.76 -0.72
CA ALA A 48 -4.60 -37.40 -0.31
C ALA A 48 -3.24 -36.86 -0.78
N ALA A 49 -3.17 -35.53 -0.71
CA ALA A 49 -1.97 -34.70 -0.62
C ALA A 49 -1.16 -34.49 -1.90
N ASP A 50 -1.69 -33.64 -2.78
CA ASP A 50 -0.83 -32.75 -3.56
C ASP A 50 -1.40 -31.33 -3.48
N ALA A 51 -1.19 -30.68 -2.34
CA ALA A 51 -1.35 -29.23 -2.22
C ALA A 51 -0.11 -28.59 -2.85
N LEU A 52 -0.06 -28.59 -4.18
CA LEU A 52 0.81 -27.70 -4.93
C LEU A 52 0.34 -26.27 -4.66
N GLN A 53 0.94 -25.64 -3.65
CA GLN A 53 0.84 -24.21 -3.42
C GLN A 53 1.35 -23.51 -4.68
N THR A 54 0.39 -22.96 -5.42
CA THR A 54 0.63 -22.09 -6.57
C THR A 54 1.30 -20.81 -6.04
N PRO A 55 2.31 -20.24 -6.71
CA PRO A 55 2.97 -19.04 -6.22
C PRO A 55 1.99 -17.87 -6.16
N ALA A 56 1.92 -17.24 -5.00
CA ALA A 56 1.33 -15.95 -4.73
C ALA A 56 1.74 -14.92 -5.79
N VAL A 57 0.77 -14.32 -6.48
CA VAL A 57 0.99 -13.17 -7.38
C VAL A 57 0.03 -12.08 -6.93
N ALA A 58 0.54 -10.87 -6.67
CA ALA A 58 -0.20 -9.60 -6.43
C ALA A 58 -1.73 -9.78 -6.21
N GLY A 59 -2.16 -9.90 -4.94
CA GLY A 59 -3.59 -10.08 -4.59
C GLY A 59 -3.91 -10.92 -3.34
N GLU A 60 -2.93 -11.30 -2.52
CA GLU A 60 -3.18 -12.22 -1.39
C GLU A 60 -3.76 -11.55 -0.15
N SER A 61 -3.59 -10.23 -0.01
CA SER A 61 -4.14 -9.47 1.10
C SER A 61 -5.30 -8.59 0.64
N PRO A 62 -6.54 -8.81 1.13
CA PRO A 62 -7.66 -7.94 0.80
C PRO A 62 -7.44 -6.49 1.28
N VAL A 63 -6.57 -6.28 2.26
CA VAL A 63 -6.13 -4.96 2.75
C VAL A 63 -5.30 -4.24 1.68
N VAL A 64 -4.28 -4.92 1.15
CA VAL A 64 -3.39 -4.40 0.11
C VAL A 64 -4.18 -4.07 -1.15
N ASP A 65 -5.08 -4.97 -1.56
CA ASP A 65 -5.97 -4.77 -2.69
C ASP A 65 -6.88 -3.55 -2.56
N ALA A 66 -7.44 -3.34 -1.36
CA ALA A 66 -8.28 -2.19 -1.08
C ALA A 66 -7.48 -0.89 -1.12
N LEU A 67 -6.25 -0.90 -0.61
CA LEU A 67 -5.35 0.25 -0.65
C LEU A 67 -4.93 0.59 -2.07
N TYR A 68 -4.50 -0.41 -2.86
CA TYR A 68 -4.13 -0.26 -4.26
C TYR A 68 -5.29 0.34 -5.09
N ARG A 69 -6.50 -0.19 -4.93
CA ARG A 69 -7.70 0.35 -5.60
C ARG A 69 -7.99 1.80 -5.18
N CYS A 70 -7.81 2.14 -3.90
CA CYS A 70 -8.04 3.51 -3.45
C CYS A 70 -7.03 4.49 -4.07
N ILE A 71 -5.75 4.14 -4.06
CA ILE A 71 -4.67 4.98 -4.60
C ILE A 71 -4.85 5.19 -6.11
N THR A 72 -5.11 4.11 -6.86
CA THR A 72 -5.34 4.18 -8.32
C THR A 72 -6.62 4.92 -8.69
N ALA A 73 -7.70 4.80 -7.91
CA ALA A 73 -8.94 5.55 -8.13
C ALA A 73 -8.77 7.07 -7.98
N ARG A 74 -7.71 7.52 -7.31
CA ARG A 74 -7.34 8.94 -7.20
C ARG A 74 -6.44 9.42 -8.35
N GLY A 75 -6.11 8.54 -9.29
CA GLY A 75 -5.35 8.86 -10.49
C GLY A 75 -3.84 8.61 -10.36
N TRP A 76 -3.37 8.03 -9.25
CA TRP A 76 -1.97 7.69 -9.08
C TRP A 76 -1.62 6.41 -9.84
N GLN A 77 -0.55 6.47 -10.63
CA GLN A 77 0.01 5.31 -11.30
C GLN A 77 1.00 4.62 -10.36
N VAL A 78 0.58 3.51 -9.76
CA VAL A 78 1.38 2.70 -8.84
C VAL A 78 1.39 1.24 -9.29
N THR A 79 2.42 0.50 -8.91
CA THR A 79 2.55 -0.93 -9.21
C THR A 79 2.41 -1.74 -7.94
N LEU A 80 1.61 -2.81 -7.96
CA LEU A 80 1.58 -3.81 -6.90
C LEU A 80 2.65 -4.86 -7.21
N THR A 81 3.65 -4.98 -6.35
CA THR A 81 4.74 -5.97 -6.51
C THR A 81 4.34 -7.34 -5.99
N ASP A 82 5.15 -8.34 -6.32
CA ASP A 82 4.97 -9.74 -5.94
C ASP A 82 5.01 -9.97 -4.43
N ASP A 83 5.72 -9.11 -3.69
CA ASP A 83 5.78 -9.08 -2.23
C ASP A 83 4.60 -8.30 -1.59
N GLY A 84 3.62 -7.86 -2.38
CA GLY A 84 2.46 -7.12 -1.89
C GLY A 84 2.71 -5.63 -1.60
N ALA A 85 3.89 -5.10 -1.92
CA ALA A 85 4.16 -3.68 -1.77
C ALA A 85 3.52 -2.84 -2.88
N ILE A 86 3.08 -1.62 -2.55
CA ILE A 86 2.62 -0.64 -3.54
C ILE A 86 3.81 0.27 -3.87
N GLN A 87 4.43 0.05 -5.02
CA GLN A 87 5.53 0.86 -5.52
C GLN A 87 5.04 2.10 -6.26
N ALA A 88 5.69 3.21 -5.91
CA ALA A 88 5.59 4.53 -6.52
C ALA A 88 6.99 4.94 -6.98
N SER A 89 7.12 5.51 -8.18
CA SER A 89 8.41 6.00 -8.69
C SER A 89 8.36 7.47 -9.05
N SER A 90 9.52 8.13 -9.12
CA SER A 90 9.61 9.52 -9.59
C SER A 90 9.18 9.70 -11.04
N ASP A 91 9.17 8.64 -11.83
CA ASP A 91 8.71 8.65 -13.23
C ASP A 91 7.18 8.76 -13.34
N THR A 92 6.47 8.25 -12.33
CA THR A 92 5.00 8.20 -12.28
C THR A 92 4.41 9.27 -11.35
N ILE A 93 5.15 9.65 -10.31
CA ILE A 93 4.76 10.67 -9.33
C ILE A 93 5.84 11.77 -9.34
N PRO A 94 5.57 12.89 -10.04
CA PRO A 94 6.48 14.02 -10.07
C PRO A 94 6.75 14.57 -8.66
N LYS A 95 7.97 15.08 -8.43
CA LYS A 95 8.39 15.61 -7.12
C LYS A 95 7.47 16.71 -6.61
N GLU A 96 6.93 17.53 -7.50
CA GLU A 96 6.01 18.63 -7.19
C GLU A 96 4.66 18.12 -6.65
N GLN A 97 4.29 16.88 -6.99
CA GLN A 97 3.05 16.24 -6.58
C GLN A 97 3.24 15.27 -5.41
N TYR A 98 4.46 15.02 -4.97
CA TYR A 98 4.77 14.02 -3.95
C TYR A 98 4.00 14.25 -2.63
N GLN A 99 3.86 15.50 -2.18
CA GLN A 99 3.08 15.82 -0.98
C GLN A 99 1.58 15.54 -1.14
N LEU A 100 1.03 15.74 -2.34
CA LEU A 100 -0.35 15.38 -2.64
C LEU A 100 -0.52 13.86 -2.67
N TYR A 101 0.42 13.13 -3.27
CA TYR A 101 0.45 11.66 -3.27
C TYR A 101 0.49 11.09 -1.84
N LEU A 102 1.33 11.65 -0.97
CA LEU A 102 1.38 11.26 0.45
C LEU A 102 0.03 11.53 1.12
N SER A 103 -0.51 12.75 1.01
CA SER A 103 -1.82 13.08 1.57
C SER A 103 -2.92 12.12 1.10
N ASP A 104 -2.89 11.75 -0.18
CA ASP A 104 -3.88 10.85 -0.74
C ASP A 104 -3.73 9.42 -0.21
N THR A 105 -2.50 8.93 -0.17
CA THR A 105 -2.14 7.62 0.40
C THR A 105 -2.56 7.52 1.86
N TRP A 106 -2.35 8.58 2.66
CA TRP A 106 -2.82 8.65 4.06
C TRP A 106 -4.34 8.56 4.17
N ALA A 107 -5.07 9.31 3.35
CA ALA A 107 -6.53 9.24 3.36
C ALA A 107 -7.06 7.88 2.84
N CYS A 108 -6.34 7.22 1.94
CA CYS A 108 -6.65 5.85 1.53
C CYS A 108 -6.42 4.84 2.65
N ASN A 109 -5.27 4.92 3.34
CA ASN A 109 -5.00 4.09 4.52
C ASN A 109 -6.08 4.26 5.59
N ALA A 110 -6.48 5.49 5.91
CA ALA A 110 -7.54 5.75 6.87
C ALA A 110 -8.91 5.19 6.46
N GLN A 111 -9.20 5.11 5.15
CA GLN A 111 -10.41 4.47 4.64
C GLN A 111 -10.33 2.95 4.76
N VAL A 112 -9.21 2.36 4.36
CA VAL A 112 -8.97 0.91 4.40
C VAL A 112 -8.96 0.41 5.86
N ALA A 113 -8.32 1.13 6.78
CA ALA A 113 -8.30 0.77 8.21
C ALA A 113 -9.71 0.65 8.83
N LYS A 114 -10.68 1.44 8.36
CA LYS A 114 -12.08 1.33 8.80
C LYS A 114 -12.78 0.08 8.25
N GLN A 115 -12.35 -0.40 7.09
CA GLN A 115 -12.90 -1.61 6.45
C GLN A 115 -12.27 -2.89 7.02
N PHE A 116 -11.01 -2.80 7.43
CA PHE A 116 -10.23 -3.90 7.97
C PHE A 116 -9.69 -3.52 9.35
N PRO A 117 -10.57 -3.47 10.37
CA PRO A 117 -10.14 -3.16 11.73
C PRO A 117 -9.17 -4.23 12.23
N VAL A 118 -8.10 -3.78 12.88
CA VAL A 118 -7.11 -4.65 13.52
C VAL A 118 -7.55 -4.86 14.97
N ASP A 119 -7.99 -6.08 15.29
CA ASP A 119 -8.38 -6.42 16.65
C ASP A 119 -7.18 -6.55 17.59
N ASP A 120 -7.44 -6.62 18.89
CA ASP A 120 -6.36 -6.69 19.88
C ASP A 120 -5.44 -7.89 19.66
N ASN A 121 -5.97 -9.04 19.26
CA ASN A 121 -5.15 -10.22 18.98
C ASN A 121 -4.19 -9.97 17.82
N GLN A 122 -4.68 -9.36 16.73
CA GLN A 122 -3.84 -8.94 15.60
C GLN A 122 -2.78 -7.91 16.02
N LYS A 123 -3.12 -6.97 16.92
CA LYS A 123 -2.13 -6.02 17.45
C LYS A 123 -1.02 -6.74 18.24
N HIS A 124 -1.34 -7.78 18.99
CA HIS A 124 -0.33 -8.59 19.70
C HIS A 124 0.56 -9.35 18.73
N LEU A 125 -0.03 -10.00 17.71
CA LEU A 125 0.72 -10.70 16.67
C LEU A 125 1.63 -9.76 15.91
N LEU A 126 1.12 -8.57 15.57
CA LEU A 126 1.88 -7.53 14.90
C LEU A 126 3.06 -7.07 15.73
N TYR A 127 2.86 -6.76 17.01
CA TYR A 127 3.96 -6.38 17.90
C TYR A 127 5.05 -7.46 17.97
N ALA A 128 4.67 -8.74 18.06
CA ALA A 128 5.64 -9.83 18.04
C ALA A 128 6.40 -9.93 16.69
N ALA A 129 5.70 -9.72 15.57
CA ALA A 129 6.29 -9.74 14.25
C ALA A 129 7.24 -8.54 14.02
N GLU A 130 6.90 -7.36 14.53
CA GLU A 130 7.75 -6.16 14.52
C GLU A 130 9.05 -6.40 15.32
N LEU A 131 8.98 -7.11 16.45
CA LEU A 131 10.19 -7.50 17.19
C LEU A 131 11.06 -8.49 16.40
N ALA A 132 10.45 -9.40 15.63
CA ALA A 132 11.18 -10.33 14.76
C ALA A 132 11.85 -9.58 13.59
N GLU A 133 11.14 -8.63 12.97
CA GLU A 133 11.71 -7.76 11.94
C GLU A 133 12.88 -6.95 12.50
N ARG A 134 12.73 -6.34 13.68
CA ARG A 134 13.82 -5.61 14.36
C ARG A 134 15.06 -6.49 14.52
N ALA A 135 14.90 -7.72 14.98
CA ALA A 135 16.02 -8.65 15.15
C ALA A 135 16.69 -8.97 13.79
N CYS A 136 15.90 -9.15 12.74
CA CYS A 136 16.43 -9.33 11.38
C CYS A 136 17.24 -8.11 10.92
N LEU A 137 16.69 -6.91 11.03
CA LEU A 137 17.37 -5.66 10.66
C LEU A 137 18.71 -5.50 11.40
N GLN A 138 18.74 -5.80 12.69
CA GLN A 138 19.96 -5.78 13.50
C GLN A 138 21.00 -6.80 13.02
N GLN A 139 20.59 -8.00 12.62
CA GLN A 139 21.49 -9.01 12.04
C GLN A 139 22.08 -8.56 10.69
N HIS A 140 21.34 -7.75 9.94
CA HIS A 140 21.82 -7.12 8.71
C HIS A 140 22.67 -5.87 8.95
N GLY A 141 22.95 -5.53 10.21
CA GLY A 141 23.84 -4.43 10.59
C GLY A 141 23.16 -3.08 10.74
N TYR A 142 21.83 -3.02 10.63
CA TYR A 142 21.09 -1.77 10.80
C TYR A 142 20.83 -1.47 12.27
N SER A 143 21.03 -0.21 12.67
CA SER A 143 20.56 0.28 13.96
C SER A 143 19.03 0.42 13.95
N VAL A 144 18.37 -0.08 14.99
CA VAL A 144 16.93 0.04 15.22
C VAL A 144 16.71 0.52 16.65
N ASP A 145 15.89 1.55 16.82
CA ASP A 145 15.55 2.08 18.14
C ASP A 145 14.92 0.98 19.04
N GLU A 146 14.98 1.20 20.34
CA GLU A 146 14.32 0.31 21.29
C GLU A 146 12.79 0.37 21.11
N PRO A 147 12.11 -0.79 21.03
CA PRO A 147 10.66 -0.81 20.90
C PRO A 147 9.98 -0.30 22.17
N PRO A 148 8.78 0.29 22.06
CA PRO A 148 7.96 0.58 23.23
C PRO A 148 7.57 -0.73 23.93
N SER A 149 7.08 -0.67 25.17
CA SER A 149 6.45 -1.86 25.78
C SER A 149 5.22 -2.31 24.96
N LEU A 150 4.83 -3.58 25.03
CA LEU A 150 3.60 -4.08 24.40
C LEU A 150 2.38 -3.23 24.79
N GLN A 151 2.23 -2.89 26.08
CA GLN A 151 1.10 -2.07 26.52
C GLN A 151 1.12 -0.69 25.86
N GLN A 152 2.29 -0.05 25.81
CA GLN A 152 2.42 1.26 25.14
C GLN A 152 2.13 1.15 23.64
N PHE A 153 2.57 0.06 22.99
CA PHE A 153 2.22 -0.20 21.58
C PHE A 153 0.71 -0.30 21.38
N LEU A 154 0.00 -1.06 22.22
CA LEU A 154 -1.46 -1.20 22.15
C LEU A 154 -2.17 0.14 22.39
N ASP A 155 -1.70 0.91 23.38
CA ASP A 155 -2.28 2.20 23.75
C ASP A 155 -2.11 3.25 22.65
N THR A 156 -1.00 3.21 21.90
CA THR A 156 -0.72 4.19 20.84
C THR A 156 -1.06 3.69 19.43
N TYR A 157 -1.43 2.42 19.26
CA TYR A 157 -1.56 1.76 17.96
C TYR A 157 -2.36 2.57 16.92
N ASP A 158 -3.53 3.08 17.32
CA ASP A 158 -4.43 3.77 16.38
C ASP A 158 -3.98 5.21 16.05
N SER A 159 -2.98 5.73 16.75
CA SER A 159 -2.48 7.12 16.59
C SER A 159 -1.05 7.20 16.06
N ALA A 160 -0.19 6.28 16.50
CA ALA A 160 1.23 6.22 16.18
C ALA A 160 1.71 4.78 16.45
N PRO A 161 1.40 3.82 15.55
CA PRO A 161 1.91 2.47 15.69
C PRO A 161 3.43 2.52 15.50
N TRP A 162 4.14 1.80 16.36
CA TRP A 162 5.58 1.61 16.18
C TRP A 162 5.83 0.60 15.07
N SER A 163 6.88 0.82 14.28
CA SER A 163 7.38 -0.12 13.28
C SER A 163 8.89 -0.20 13.38
N ALA A 164 9.45 -1.40 13.28
CA ALA A 164 10.87 -1.63 13.30
C ALA A 164 11.57 -0.96 12.12
N MET A 165 11.03 -1.10 10.91
CA MET A 165 11.62 -0.46 9.73
C MET A 165 11.58 1.06 9.81
N ALA A 166 10.45 1.66 10.22
CA ALA A 166 10.32 3.10 10.36
C ALA A 166 11.18 3.69 11.49
N SER A 167 11.54 2.86 12.48
CA SER A 167 12.35 3.22 13.64
C SER A 167 13.81 2.75 13.51
N SER A 168 14.23 2.44 12.28
CA SER A 168 15.60 2.06 11.96
C SER A 168 16.31 3.13 11.15
N GLU A 169 17.64 3.03 11.07
CA GLU A 169 18.42 3.92 10.19
C GLU A 169 18.01 3.79 8.70
N LEU A 170 17.38 2.67 8.31
CA LEU A 170 16.81 2.49 6.96
C LEU A 170 15.73 3.51 6.63
N ALA A 171 14.98 4.00 7.61
CA ALA A 171 13.98 5.04 7.37
C ALA A 171 14.60 6.31 6.77
N THR A 172 15.86 6.60 7.12
CA THR A 172 16.63 7.70 6.53
C THR A 172 17.35 7.26 5.27
N LEU A 173 18.03 6.10 5.29
CA LEU A 173 18.84 5.63 4.16
C LEU A 173 18.01 5.35 2.91
N SER A 174 16.77 4.87 3.06
CA SER A 174 15.83 4.55 1.97
C SER A 174 15.63 5.70 0.99
N GLN A 175 15.80 6.95 1.42
CA GLN A 175 15.67 8.15 0.57
C GLN A 175 16.77 8.28 -0.48
N THR A 176 17.90 7.60 -0.26
CA THR A 176 19.09 7.64 -1.13
C THR A 176 19.57 6.24 -1.55
N MET A 177 18.92 5.20 -1.02
CA MET A 177 19.18 3.80 -1.34
C MET A 177 18.67 3.49 -2.75
N SER A 178 19.33 2.57 -3.44
CA SER A 178 18.82 2.08 -4.72
C SER A 178 17.55 1.23 -4.52
N ASP A 179 16.66 1.20 -5.49
CA ASP A 179 15.45 0.34 -5.44
C ASP A 179 15.82 -1.15 -5.26
N ALA A 180 16.96 -1.57 -5.82
CA ALA A 180 17.46 -2.93 -5.70
C ALA A 180 17.89 -3.29 -4.27
N ASP A 181 18.63 -2.40 -3.61
CA ASP A 181 19.04 -2.59 -2.21
C ASP A 181 17.82 -2.53 -1.28
N TRP A 182 16.89 -1.60 -1.53
CA TRP A 182 15.65 -1.48 -0.78
C TRP A 182 14.78 -2.75 -0.91
N ARG A 183 14.64 -3.27 -2.13
CA ARG A 183 13.97 -4.54 -2.37
C ARG A 183 14.69 -5.70 -1.67
N SER A 184 16.02 -5.75 -1.76
CA SER A 184 16.80 -6.83 -1.15
C SER A 184 16.59 -6.89 0.36
N ILE A 185 16.53 -5.75 1.05
CA ILE A 185 16.30 -5.74 2.50
C ILE A 185 14.86 -6.07 2.86
N ASN A 186 13.85 -5.61 2.10
CA ASN A 186 12.46 -5.98 2.35
C ASN A 186 12.17 -7.47 2.08
N LEU A 187 12.91 -8.09 1.17
CA LEU A 187 12.84 -9.55 0.97
C LEU A 187 13.53 -10.33 2.11
N ALA A 188 14.62 -9.79 2.65
CA ALA A 188 15.37 -10.44 3.74
C ALA A 188 14.67 -10.27 5.10
N CYS A 189 14.15 -9.07 5.37
CA CYS A 189 13.43 -8.69 6.57
C CYS A 189 12.05 -8.13 6.18
N PRO A 190 11.06 -8.99 5.91
CA PRO A 190 9.73 -8.55 5.50
C PRO A 190 9.03 -7.75 6.59
N GLN A 191 8.49 -6.59 6.21
CA GLN A 191 7.64 -5.78 7.08
C GLN A 191 6.34 -6.54 7.38
N PRO A 192 5.91 -6.62 8.65
CA PRO A 192 4.66 -7.29 8.99
C PRO A 192 3.45 -6.46 8.52
N VAL A 193 2.48 -7.14 7.90
CA VAL A 193 1.24 -6.48 7.42
C VAL A 193 0.11 -6.70 8.43
N PRO A 194 -0.41 -5.63 9.07
CA PRO A 194 -1.51 -5.75 10.02
C PRO A 194 -2.74 -6.45 9.41
N GLY A 195 -3.37 -7.35 10.17
CA GLY A 195 -4.59 -8.05 9.74
C GLY A 195 -4.37 -9.26 8.83
N THR A 196 -3.11 -9.64 8.55
CA THR A 196 -2.76 -10.86 7.78
C THR A 196 -2.06 -11.94 8.60
N LEU A 197 -1.73 -11.62 9.85
CA LEU A 197 -1.00 -12.49 10.76
C LEU A 197 -1.96 -13.52 11.37
N HIS A 198 -1.53 -14.77 11.53
CA HIS A 198 -2.36 -15.87 12.03
C HIS A 198 -1.57 -16.83 12.92
#